data_AF-A0A9P0MTT4-F1
#
_entry.id   AF-A0A9P0MTT4-F1
#
_cell.length_a   1.000
_cell.length_b   1.000
_cell.length_c   1.000
_cell.angle_alpha   90.00
_cell.angle_beta   90.00
_cell.angle_gamma   90.00
#
_symmetry.space_group_name_H-M   'P 1'
#
loop_
_entity.id
_entity.type
_entity.pdbx_description
1 polymer ?
#
loop_
_entity_poly.entity_id
_entity_poly.type
_entity_poly.pdbx_seq_one_letter_code
_entity_poly.pdbx_strand_id
1 'polypeptide(L)'
;MMYLFTKNLWSIFDKVQNQVLKTQFQNWSSSKDMISKEEKPVAHRFDPLPVVKSKGNEVSDKVGKRYLDFIARFASFNFGHYHPRILKMFKKQGSMLSSTERVDDNHSLPKYAEVKTKDFNHGCVVPMTTGIEGGETAVQLPRYDKGYRCKNIPDRKAGKTWESLSTNNKNEAQKPFGPWMKLFGPWMPGFKFIYSFIEFIHS
;
A
#
# COMPACT_ATOMS: atom_id res chain seq x y z
N MET A 1 -26.21 12.17 16.49
CA MET A 1 -26.03 11.98 15.04
C MET A 1 -25.44 10.61 14.68
N MET A 2 -24.47 10.07 15.41
CA MET A 2 -23.82 8.78 15.08
C MET A 2 -24.75 7.55 15.17
N TYR A 3 -25.77 7.57 16.04
CA TYR A 3 -26.64 6.42 16.32
C TYR A 3 -27.71 6.10 15.26
N LEU A 4 -28.04 7.04 14.36
CA LEU A 4 -29.01 6.81 13.28
C LEU A 4 -28.36 6.18 12.03
N PHE A 5 -27.05 6.35 11.85
CA PHE A 5 -26.29 5.69 10.79
C PHE A 5 -26.03 4.20 11.09
N THR A 6 -26.07 3.77 12.35
CA THR A 6 -25.64 2.42 12.76
C THR A 6 -26.59 1.31 12.34
N LYS A 7 -27.92 1.48 12.41
CA LYS A 7 -28.86 0.38 12.08
C LYS A 7 -28.74 -0.08 10.61
N ASN A 8 -28.62 0.86 9.69
CA ASN A 8 -28.43 0.55 8.27
C ASN A 8 -27.03 0.00 8.00
N LEU A 9 -26.00 0.49 8.70
CA LEU A 9 -24.64 -0.03 8.58
C LEU A 9 -24.51 -1.46 9.12
N TRP A 10 -25.15 -1.79 10.24
CA TRP A 10 -25.16 -3.16 10.78
C TRP A 10 -25.90 -4.12 9.85
N SER A 11 -27.05 -3.72 9.29
CA SER A 11 -27.75 -4.53 8.29
C SER A 11 -26.90 -4.79 7.04
N ILE A 12 -26.18 -3.78 6.56
CA ILE A 12 -25.23 -3.94 5.43
C ILE A 12 -24.07 -4.85 5.84
N PHE A 13 -23.49 -4.64 7.02
CA PHE A 13 -22.39 -5.43 7.55
C PHE A 13 -22.80 -6.90 7.68
N ASP A 14 -23.93 -7.18 8.31
CA ASP A 14 -24.46 -8.52 8.48
C ASP A 14 -24.78 -9.17 7.13
N LYS A 15 -25.36 -8.41 6.19
CA LYS A 15 -25.62 -8.91 4.83
C LYS A 15 -24.32 -9.31 4.14
N VAL A 16 -23.30 -8.46 4.18
CA VAL A 16 -21.99 -8.72 3.57
C VAL A 16 -21.30 -9.87 4.29
N GLN A 17 -21.21 -9.84 5.61
CA GLN A 17 -20.57 -10.88 6.41
C GLN A 17 -21.25 -12.24 6.19
N ASN A 18 -22.59 -12.30 6.27
CA ASN A 18 -23.30 -13.55 6.07
C ASN A 18 -23.20 -14.05 4.63
N GLN A 19 -23.20 -13.18 3.63
CA GLN A 19 -23.02 -13.60 2.25
C GLN A 19 -21.57 -14.04 2.00
N VAL A 20 -20.59 -13.22 2.33
CA VAL A 20 -19.16 -13.47 2.08
C VAL A 20 -18.62 -14.62 2.91
N LEU A 21 -18.90 -14.72 4.21
CA LEU A 21 -18.38 -15.82 5.04
C LEU A 21 -19.05 -17.16 4.69
N LYS A 22 -20.33 -17.17 4.33
CA LYS A 22 -20.99 -18.40 3.82
C LYS A 22 -20.49 -18.79 2.44
N THR A 23 -20.05 -17.84 1.61
CA THR A 23 -19.50 -18.09 0.27
C THR A 23 -17.98 -18.24 0.22
N GLN A 24 -17.26 -17.90 1.29
CA GLN A 24 -15.81 -18.08 1.42
C GLN A 24 -15.40 -19.54 1.26
N PHE A 25 -16.31 -20.46 1.58
CA PHE A 25 -16.19 -21.90 1.39
C PHE A 25 -17.24 -22.47 0.42
N GLN A 26 -17.92 -21.63 -0.37
CA GLN A 26 -18.78 -22.16 -1.43
C GLN A 26 -17.96 -23.01 -2.41
N ASN A 27 -18.59 -24.05 -2.94
CA ASN A 27 -18.05 -24.88 -4.01
C ASN A 27 -18.02 -24.08 -5.32
N TRP A 28 -17.10 -23.12 -5.42
CA TRP A 28 -16.76 -22.52 -6.70
C TRP A 28 -16.37 -23.64 -7.66
N SER A 29 -16.95 -23.67 -8.86
CA SER A 29 -16.79 -24.78 -9.79
C SER A 29 -15.37 -24.85 -10.41
N SER A 30 -14.84 -23.71 -10.87
CA SER A 30 -13.44 -23.56 -11.34
C SER A 30 -12.86 -22.18 -11.01
N SER A 31 -11.54 -21.97 -11.11
CA SER A 31 -10.97 -20.66 -10.79
C SER A 31 -11.43 -19.61 -11.79
N LYS A 32 -11.73 -20.03 -13.02
CA LYS A 32 -12.33 -19.18 -14.06
C LYS A 32 -13.70 -18.63 -13.66
N ASP A 33 -14.52 -19.44 -12.97
CA ASP A 33 -15.84 -19.02 -12.46
C ASP A 33 -15.70 -17.83 -11.48
N MET A 34 -14.73 -17.88 -10.57
CA MET A 34 -14.45 -16.77 -9.64
C MET A 34 -14.03 -15.49 -10.37
N ILE A 35 -13.08 -15.62 -11.29
CA ILE A 35 -12.54 -14.48 -12.06
C ILE A 35 -13.65 -13.85 -12.90
N SER A 36 -14.48 -14.65 -13.57
CA SER A 36 -15.59 -14.14 -14.39
C SER A 36 -16.65 -13.38 -13.59
N LYS A 37 -16.87 -13.75 -12.31
CA LYS A 37 -17.77 -12.99 -11.43
C LYS A 37 -17.15 -11.71 -10.89
N GLU A 38 -15.81 -11.60 -10.89
CA GLU A 38 -15.08 -10.40 -10.49
C GLU A 38 -15.06 -9.33 -11.60
N GLU A 39 -15.01 -9.74 -12.87
CA GLU A 39 -14.79 -8.86 -14.04
C GLU A 39 -15.76 -7.66 -14.14
N LYS A 40 -17.03 -7.83 -13.77
CA LYS A 40 -18.04 -6.76 -13.85
C LYS A 40 -18.06 -5.84 -12.63
N PRO A 41 -18.11 -6.34 -11.39
CA PRO A 41 -18.21 -5.47 -10.21
C PRO A 41 -16.88 -4.85 -9.76
N VAL A 42 -15.74 -5.35 -10.25
CA VAL A 42 -14.40 -4.89 -9.82
C VAL A 42 -13.67 -4.27 -11.00
N ALA A 43 -13.09 -3.08 -10.77
CA ALA A 43 -12.27 -2.43 -11.79
C ALA A 43 -11.09 -3.32 -12.20
N HIS A 44 -11.02 -3.67 -13.47
CA HIS A 44 -10.00 -4.57 -14.02
C HIS A 44 -8.62 -3.90 -14.01
N ARG A 45 -7.79 -4.25 -13.02
CA ARG A 45 -6.40 -3.74 -12.90
C ARG A 45 -5.32 -4.78 -13.19
N PHE A 46 -5.60 -6.06 -12.91
CA PHE A 46 -4.66 -7.17 -13.06
C PHE A 46 -5.42 -8.45 -13.36
N ASP A 47 -4.75 -9.41 -14.01
CA ASP A 47 -5.25 -10.77 -14.15
C ASP A 47 -4.94 -11.56 -12.86
N PRO A 48 -5.95 -11.96 -12.07
CA PRO A 48 -5.71 -12.56 -10.76
C PRO A 48 -5.22 -14.02 -10.86
N LEU A 49 -4.23 -14.35 -10.03
CA LEU A 49 -3.85 -15.75 -9.80
C LEU A 49 -4.87 -16.44 -8.89
N PRO A 50 -5.19 -17.72 -9.13
CA PRO A 50 -6.28 -18.43 -8.46
C PRO A 50 -5.90 -18.93 -7.05
N VAL A 51 -5.35 -18.06 -6.20
CA VAL A 51 -4.89 -18.38 -4.85
C VAL A 51 -6.01 -18.15 -3.85
N VAL A 52 -6.30 -19.15 -3.01
CA VAL A 52 -7.38 -19.07 -1.99
C VAL A 52 -6.91 -19.36 -0.57
N LYS A 53 -5.76 -20.01 -0.38
CA LYS A 53 -5.14 -20.23 0.93
C LYS A 53 -3.65 -19.94 0.86
N SER A 54 -3.08 -19.54 1.99
CA SER A 54 -1.64 -19.34 2.11
C SER A 54 -1.15 -19.62 3.53
N LYS A 55 0.09 -20.11 3.65
CA LYS A 55 0.77 -20.33 4.93
C LYS A 55 2.28 -20.44 4.69
N GLY A 56 3.08 -19.70 5.46
CA GLY A 56 4.53 -19.71 5.27
C GLY A 56 4.90 -19.22 3.87
N ASN A 57 5.69 -20.00 3.14
CA ASN A 57 6.07 -19.72 1.76
C ASN A 57 5.17 -20.43 0.72
N GLU A 58 4.07 -21.06 1.14
CA GLU A 58 3.17 -21.78 0.25
C GLU A 58 1.85 -21.05 0.07
N VAL A 59 1.32 -21.16 -1.15
CA VAL A 59 -0.04 -20.78 -1.51
C VAL A 59 -0.73 -21.97 -2.18
N SER A 60 -2.04 -22.08 -2.05
CA SER A 60 -2.80 -23.11 -2.75
C SER A 60 -4.00 -22.53 -3.48
N ASP A 61 -4.33 -23.16 -4.61
CA ASP A 61 -5.61 -22.97 -5.25
C ASP A 61 -6.73 -23.70 -4.50
N LYS A 62 -7.94 -23.59 -5.03
CA LYS A 62 -9.13 -24.18 -4.44
C LYS A 62 -9.29 -25.68 -4.66
N VAL A 63 -8.61 -26.25 -5.66
CA VAL A 63 -8.55 -27.70 -5.89
C VAL A 63 -7.49 -28.33 -4.98
N GLY A 64 -6.73 -27.51 -4.26
CA GLY A 64 -5.71 -27.92 -3.29
C GLY A 64 -4.32 -28.02 -3.89
N LYS A 65 -4.11 -27.60 -5.15
CA LYS A 65 -2.78 -27.57 -5.75
C LYS A 65 -1.95 -26.51 -5.03
N ARG A 66 -0.77 -26.94 -4.57
CA ARG A 66 0.17 -26.10 -3.81
C ARG A 66 1.25 -25.53 -4.72
N TYR A 67 1.68 -24.32 -4.40
CA TYR A 67 2.71 -23.57 -5.09
C TYR A 67 3.61 -22.90 -4.05
N LEU A 68 4.89 -22.78 -4.38
CA LEU A 68 5.81 -21.92 -3.65
C LEU A 68 5.62 -20.47 -4.11
N ASP A 69 5.48 -19.55 -3.17
CA ASP A 69 5.34 -18.13 -3.43
C ASP A 69 6.72 -17.46 -3.50
N PHE A 70 7.25 -17.35 -4.72
CA PHE A 70 8.48 -16.60 -5.02
C PHE A 70 8.23 -15.10 -5.26
N ILE A 71 6.97 -14.65 -5.27
CA ILE A 71 6.59 -13.24 -5.46
C ILE A 71 6.53 -12.52 -4.10
N ALA A 72 6.15 -13.24 -3.05
CA ALA A 72 5.97 -12.74 -1.68
C ALA A 72 5.09 -11.46 -1.64
N ARG A 73 4.07 -11.40 -2.50
CA ARG A 73 3.28 -10.21 -2.86
C ARG A 73 4.15 -8.95 -3.03
N PHE A 74 4.99 -8.95 -4.05
CA PHE A 74 5.91 -7.84 -4.35
C PHE A 74 6.80 -7.52 -3.14
N ALA A 75 7.40 -8.55 -2.55
CA ALA A 75 8.29 -8.48 -1.37
C ALA A 75 7.64 -7.90 -0.09
N SER A 76 6.31 -7.96 0.04
CA SER A 76 5.60 -7.54 1.25
C SER A 76 5.53 -8.63 2.33
N PHE A 77 5.66 -9.92 1.95
CA PHE A 77 5.51 -11.08 2.83
C PHE A 77 6.86 -11.74 3.15
N ASN A 78 7.85 -10.95 3.56
CA ASN A 78 9.22 -11.45 3.81
C ASN A 78 9.31 -12.51 4.93
N PHE A 79 8.37 -12.50 5.89
CA PHE A 79 8.28 -13.53 6.94
C PHE A 79 7.32 -14.68 6.60
N GLY A 80 6.82 -14.72 5.37
CA GLY A 80 5.80 -15.66 4.91
C GLY A 80 4.38 -15.27 5.34
N HIS A 81 3.41 -15.92 4.69
CA HIS A 81 1.98 -15.79 4.94
C HIS A 81 1.61 -16.25 6.35
N TYR A 82 0.81 -15.43 7.05
CA TYR A 82 0.27 -15.71 8.38
C TYR A 82 1.32 -16.14 9.42
N HIS A 83 2.48 -15.49 9.45
CA HIS A 83 3.51 -15.78 10.43
C HIS A 83 2.96 -15.72 11.88
N PRO A 84 3.08 -16.79 12.70
CA PRO A 84 2.35 -16.91 13.97
C PRO A 84 2.59 -15.78 14.96
N ARG A 85 3.84 -15.27 15.04
CA ARG A 85 4.18 -14.13 15.93
C ARG A 85 3.49 -12.84 15.50
N ILE A 86 3.41 -12.58 14.20
CA ILE A 86 2.79 -11.36 13.64
C ILE A 86 1.28 -11.44 13.86
N LEU A 87 0.66 -12.57 13.53
CA LEU A 87 -0.78 -12.77 13.70
C LEU A 87 -1.20 -12.67 15.17
N LYS A 88 -0.42 -13.24 16.10
CA LYS A 88 -0.68 -13.12 17.54
C LYS A 88 -0.62 -11.66 18.00
N MET A 89 0.39 -10.90 17.56
CA MET A 89 0.52 -9.48 17.91
C MET A 89 -0.61 -8.64 17.32
N PHE A 90 -0.96 -8.87 16.05
CA PHE A 90 -2.07 -8.19 15.39
C PHE A 90 -3.39 -8.39 16.14
N LYS A 91 -3.72 -9.64 16.50
CA LYS A 91 -4.93 -9.95 17.29
C LYS A 91 -4.92 -9.26 18.65
N LYS A 92 -3.77 -9.27 19.33
CA LYS A 92 -3.61 -8.60 20.64
C LYS A 92 -3.85 -7.10 20.51
N GLN A 93 -3.19 -6.42 19.57
CA GLN A 93 -3.33 -4.99 19.38
C GLN A 93 -4.76 -4.61 18.93
N GLY A 94 -5.30 -5.32 17.94
CA GLY A 94 -6.63 -5.04 17.39
C GLY A 94 -7.77 -5.23 18.40
N SER A 95 -7.57 -6.02 19.45
CA SER A 95 -8.52 -6.14 20.56
C SER A 95 -8.48 -4.96 21.55
N MET A 96 -7.44 -4.11 21.48
CA MET A 96 -7.26 -2.97 22.40
C MET A 96 -7.47 -1.63 21.69
N LEU A 97 -6.89 -1.45 20.50
CA LEU A 97 -6.89 -0.19 19.78
C LEU A 97 -6.68 -0.45 18.29
N SER A 98 -7.65 -0.06 17.45
CA SER A 98 -7.62 -0.30 16.00
C SER A 98 -6.80 0.74 15.24
N SER A 99 -7.03 2.03 15.52
CA SER A 99 -6.41 3.15 14.83
C SER A 99 -6.46 4.40 15.71
N THR A 100 -5.45 5.25 15.56
CA THR A 100 -5.37 6.58 16.18
C THR A 100 -4.96 7.58 15.11
N GLU A 101 -5.45 8.79 15.21
CA GLU A 101 -4.90 9.91 14.47
C GLU A 101 -3.69 10.51 15.20
N ARG A 102 -3.00 11.47 14.57
CA ARG A 102 -1.88 12.18 15.22
C ARG A 102 -2.32 13.12 16.33
N VAL A 103 -3.63 13.39 16.43
CA VAL A 103 -4.23 14.17 17.51
C VAL A 103 -4.54 13.31 18.74
N ASP A 104 -4.51 11.98 18.61
CA ASP A 104 -4.79 11.05 19.71
C ASP A 104 -3.49 10.53 20.34
N ASP A 105 -3.57 10.19 21.63
CA ASP A 105 -2.49 9.50 22.31
C ASP A 105 -2.33 8.07 21.77
N ASN A 106 -1.09 7.71 21.40
CA ASN A 106 -0.75 6.37 20.94
C ASN A 106 0.38 5.78 21.79
N HIS A 107 0.05 4.78 22.61
CA HIS A 107 0.98 4.14 23.55
C HIS A 107 2.11 3.35 22.86
N SER A 108 1.96 2.98 21.58
CA SER A 108 2.96 2.19 20.84
C SER A 108 3.91 3.05 20.01
N LEU A 109 3.45 4.21 19.54
CA LEU A 109 4.18 5.07 18.61
C LEU A 109 5.53 5.59 19.16
N PRO A 110 5.66 6.05 20.43
CA PRO A 110 6.95 6.51 20.96
C PRO A 110 8.02 5.43 20.92
N LYS A 111 7.67 4.21 21.35
CA LYS A 111 8.62 3.09 21.37
C LYS A 111 8.97 2.62 19.97
N TYR A 112 7.99 2.59 19.07
CA TYR A 112 8.24 2.34 17.64
C TYR A 112 9.22 3.36 17.07
N ALA A 113 9.01 4.65 17.34
CA ALA A 113 9.85 5.71 16.84
C ALA A 113 11.29 5.57 17.35
N GLU A 114 11.48 5.33 18.65
CA GLU A 114 12.78 5.12 19.28
C GLU A 114 13.55 3.94 18.66
N VAL A 115 12.88 2.82 18.41
CA VAL A 115 13.51 1.64 17.79
C VAL A 115 13.93 1.96 16.36
N LYS A 116 13.04 2.58 15.56
CA LYS A 116 13.31 2.83 14.14
C LYS A 116 14.38 3.89 13.93
N THR A 117 14.41 4.94 14.74
CA THR A 117 15.48 5.95 14.67
C THR A 117 16.84 5.36 15.02
N LYS A 118 16.91 4.44 15.99
CA LYS A 118 18.14 3.71 16.33
C LYS A 118 18.56 2.72 15.24
N ASP A 119 17.64 1.91 14.72
CA ASP A 119 17.92 0.91 13.68
C ASP A 119 18.57 1.52 12.43
N PHE A 120 18.11 2.72 12.03
CA PHE A 120 18.53 3.38 10.79
C PHE A 120 19.43 4.60 10.99
N ASN A 121 19.84 4.89 12.24
CA ASN A 121 20.65 6.06 12.59
C ASN A 121 20.10 7.39 12.04
N HIS A 122 18.82 7.64 12.32
CA HIS A 122 18.11 8.86 11.90
C HIS A 122 17.56 9.62 13.10
N GLY A 123 17.44 10.95 12.99
CA GLY A 123 16.92 11.79 14.08
C GLY A 123 15.39 11.71 14.26
N CYS A 124 14.64 11.27 13.26
CA CYS A 124 13.18 11.21 13.28
C CYS A 124 12.65 10.14 12.33
N VAL A 125 11.43 9.64 12.57
CA VAL A 125 10.69 8.74 11.67
C VAL A 125 9.27 9.26 11.45
N VAL A 126 8.82 9.22 10.19
CA VAL A 126 7.44 9.54 9.80
C VAL A 126 6.79 8.28 9.25
N PRO A 127 6.02 7.53 10.06
CA PRO A 127 5.32 6.34 9.60
C PRO A 127 4.19 6.72 8.65
N MET A 128 4.18 6.10 7.46
CA MET A 128 3.11 6.21 6.46
C MET A 128 2.51 4.81 6.19
N THR A 129 1.34 4.76 5.58
CA THR A 129 0.61 3.51 5.32
C THR A 129 1.16 2.80 4.09
N THR A 130 1.51 3.56 3.04
CA THR A 130 1.98 3.01 1.77
C THR A 130 3.35 3.55 1.37
N GLY A 131 4.04 2.84 0.48
CA GLY A 131 5.29 3.32 -0.11
C GLY A 131 5.13 4.60 -0.94
N ILE A 132 3.95 4.81 -1.52
CA ILE A 132 3.61 6.03 -2.29
C ILE A 132 3.62 7.24 -1.35
N GLU A 133 2.89 7.14 -0.23
CA GLU A 133 2.85 8.20 0.79
C GLU A 133 4.23 8.47 1.40
N GLY A 134 5.03 7.43 1.62
CA GLY A 134 6.41 7.56 2.09
C GLY A 134 7.30 8.31 1.08
N GLY A 135 7.19 7.96 -0.20
CA GLY A 135 7.91 8.64 -1.28
C GLY A 135 7.52 10.10 -1.42
N GLU A 136 6.23 10.42 -1.37
CA GLU A 136 5.73 11.80 -1.38
C GLU A 136 6.27 12.60 -0.18
N THR A 137 6.20 12.03 1.02
CA THR A 137 6.72 12.67 2.23
C THR A 137 8.23 12.95 2.12
N ALA A 138 8.99 12.01 1.55
CA ALA A 138 10.43 12.15 1.34
C ALA A 138 10.80 13.25 0.34
N VAL A 139 9.92 13.58 -0.61
CA VAL A 139 10.10 14.69 -1.56
C VAL A 139 9.63 16.02 -0.95
N GLN A 140 8.51 16.02 -0.23
CA GLN A 140 7.92 17.24 0.33
C GLN A 140 8.74 17.83 1.47
N LEU A 141 9.25 17.00 2.39
CA LEU A 141 9.97 17.48 3.57
C LEU A 141 11.21 18.31 3.22
N PRO A 142 12.14 17.87 2.34
CA PRO A 142 13.29 18.69 1.96
C PRO A 142 12.93 19.96 1.19
N ARG A 143 11.85 19.95 0.39
CA ARG A 143 11.37 21.15 -0.30
C ARG A 143 10.88 22.20 0.68
N TYR A 144 10.10 21.78 1.67
CA TYR A 144 9.64 22.66 2.73
C TYR A 144 10.80 23.18 3.59
N ASP A 145 11.63 22.28 4.14
CA ASP A 145 12.72 22.67 5.03
C ASP A 145 13.84 23.42 4.29
N LYS A 146 14.49 22.78 3.31
CA LYS A 146 15.66 23.36 2.64
C LYS A 146 15.30 24.35 1.55
N GLY A 147 14.19 24.15 0.84
CA GLY A 147 13.77 25.04 -0.22
C GLY A 147 13.13 26.33 0.31
N TYR A 148 11.94 26.20 0.90
CA TYR A 148 11.16 27.34 1.36
C TYR A 148 11.75 27.98 2.62
N ARG A 149 12.04 27.21 3.69
CA ARG A 149 12.49 27.79 4.96
C ARG A 149 13.96 28.22 4.98
N CYS A 150 14.87 27.43 4.43
CA CYS A 150 16.30 27.77 4.47
C CYS A 150 16.74 28.65 3.29
N LYS A 151 16.27 28.36 2.06
CA LYS A 151 16.69 29.07 0.84
C LYS A 151 15.73 30.18 0.42
N ASN A 152 14.63 30.41 1.15
CA ASN A 152 13.63 31.44 0.85
C ASN A 152 13.13 31.40 -0.61
N ILE A 153 13.00 30.19 -1.18
CA ILE A 153 12.41 30.05 -2.52
C ILE A 153 10.99 30.65 -2.49
N PRO A 154 10.61 31.53 -3.45
CA PRO A 154 9.27 32.12 -3.44
C PRO A 154 8.17 31.06 -3.49
N ASP A 155 7.00 31.38 -2.92
CA ASP A 155 5.87 30.45 -2.88
C ASP A 155 5.60 29.82 -4.26
N ARG A 156 5.33 28.51 -4.27
CA ARG A 156 5.09 27.70 -5.49
C ARG A 156 6.26 27.64 -6.49
N LYS A 157 7.48 28.05 -6.12
CA LYS A 157 8.68 27.98 -6.99
C LYS A 157 9.66 26.84 -6.65
N ALA A 158 9.42 26.02 -5.62
CA ALA A 158 10.28 24.86 -5.28
C ALA A 158 9.85 23.55 -5.96
N GLY A 159 9.01 23.62 -7.00
CA GLY A 159 8.35 22.47 -7.64
C GLY A 159 7.03 22.08 -6.96
N LYS A 160 6.16 21.37 -7.68
CA LYS A 160 4.89 20.82 -7.14
C LYS A 160 5.08 19.33 -6.80
N THR A 161 4.11 18.68 -6.17
CA THR A 161 4.02 17.21 -6.02
C THR A 161 2.79 16.66 -6.74
N TRP A 162 2.97 15.67 -7.62
CA TRP A 162 1.96 14.79 -8.18
C TRP A 162 2.59 13.45 -8.60
N GLU A 163 2.36 12.47 -7.74
CA GLU A 163 2.50 11.01 -7.87
C GLU A 163 3.91 10.41 -7.95
N SER A 164 4.17 9.44 -7.08
CA SER A 164 5.28 8.47 -7.17
C SER A 164 5.34 7.77 -8.54
N LEU A 165 4.21 7.66 -9.25
CA LEU A 165 4.11 7.16 -10.62
C LEU A 165 4.90 8.04 -11.60
N SER A 166 4.89 9.36 -11.41
CA SER A 166 5.72 10.32 -12.16
C SER A 166 7.22 10.21 -11.87
N THR A 167 7.64 9.36 -10.93
CA THR A 167 9.05 9.14 -10.57
C THR A 167 9.52 7.69 -10.79
N ASN A 168 8.63 6.81 -11.24
CA ASN A 168 8.93 5.40 -11.46
C ASN A 168 9.63 5.20 -12.82
N ASN A 169 10.75 4.49 -12.82
CA ASN A 169 11.68 4.35 -13.96
C ASN A 169 11.53 3.05 -14.77
N LYS A 170 10.62 2.13 -14.39
CA LYS A 170 10.46 0.84 -15.08
C LYS A 170 9.39 0.91 -16.18
N ASN A 171 9.84 0.88 -17.43
CA ASN A 171 8.98 0.81 -18.64
C ASN A 171 7.90 -0.29 -18.56
N GLU A 172 8.10 -1.38 -17.82
CA GLU A 172 7.13 -2.50 -17.72
C GLU A 172 6.02 -2.26 -16.70
N ALA A 173 6.31 -1.55 -15.61
CA ALA A 173 5.27 -1.00 -14.73
C ALA A 173 4.49 0.12 -15.43
N GLN A 174 5.02 0.65 -16.53
CA GLN A 174 4.41 1.65 -17.41
C GLN A 174 3.72 1.02 -18.64
N LYS A 175 3.96 -0.25 -19.00
CA LYS A 175 3.43 -0.91 -20.23
C LYS A 175 1.90 -1.11 -20.25
N PRO A 176 1.23 -1.61 -19.19
CA PRO A 176 -0.24 -1.63 -19.16
C PRO A 176 -0.84 -0.22 -19.03
N PHE A 177 0.00 0.78 -18.73
CA PHE A 177 -0.31 2.21 -18.68
C PHE A 177 0.39 2.97 -19.82
N GLY A 178 0.57 2.30 -20.97
CA GLY A 178 1.34 2.76 -22.12
C GLY A 178 0.97 4.17 -22.61
N PRO A 179 1.74 4.70 -23.57
CA PRO A 179 2.27 6.06 -23.52
C PRO A 179 1.23 7.06 -22.99
N TRP A 180 1.43 7.39 -21.72
CA TRP A 180 0.81 8.48 -20.98
C TRP A 180 -0.64 8.21 -20.53
N MET A 181 -0.89 8.50 -19.26
CA MET A 181 -2.21 8.88 -18.76
C MET A 181 -2.68 10.15 -19.52
N LYS A 182 -3.09 10.01 -20.79
CA LYS A 182 -3.55 11.09 -21.68
C LYS A 182 -4.62 11.98 -21.04
N LEU A 183 -5.35 11.45 -20.06
CA LEU A 183 -6.47 12.08 -19.39
C LEU A 183 -6.11 12.74 -18.04
N PHE A 184 -4.92 12.51 -17.50
CA PHE A 184 -4.53 12.99 -16.15
C PHE A 184 -3.40 14.04 -16.17
N GLY A 185 -3.08 14.59 -17.35
CA GLY A 185 -2.19 15.75 -17.47
C GLY A 185 -2.83 17.05 -16.95
N PRO A 186 -2.03 18.12 -16.74
CA PRO A 186 -0.61 18.24 -17.09
C PRO A 186 0.37 17.61 -16.08
N TRP A 187 1.54 17.21 -16.57
CA TRP A 187 2.64 16.64 -15.78
C TRP A 187 3.27 17.65 -14.82
N MET A 188 3.85 17.12 -13.76
CA MET A 188 4.56 17.91 -12.76
C MET A 188 5.97 18.29 -13.24
N PRO A 189 6.30 19.59 -13.36
CA PRO A 189 7.64 20.04 -13.71
C PRO A 189 8.62 19.89 -12.53
N GLY A 190 9.93 19.87 -12.82
CA GLY A 190 10.99 19.93 -11.81
C GLY A 190 11.64 18.59 -11.44
N PHE A 191 11.41 17.54 -12.22
CA PHE A 191 12.10 16.26 -12.09
C PHE A 191 12.96 16.00 -13.33
N LYS A 192 14.20 15.56 -13.12
CA LYS A 192 15.06 14.99 -14.16
C LYS A 192 15.18 13.49 -13.89
N PHE A 193 14.95 12.67 -14.90
CA PHE A 193 15.16 11.23 -14.80
C PHE A 193 16.60 10.92 -15.17
N ILE A 194 17.36 10.41 -14.20
CA ILE A 194 18.73 9.93 -14.37
C ILE A 194 18.77 8.57 -13.69
N TYR A 195 19.32 7.55 -14.35
CA TYR A 195 19.40 6.20 -13.80
C TYR A 195 20.87 5.80 -13.65
N SER A 196 21.26 5.22 -12.51
CA SER A 196 22.67 4.98 -12.13
C SER A 196 23.44 6.23 -11.68
N PHE A 197 24.29 6.04 -10.67
CA PHE A 197 25.12 7.10 -10.06
C PHE A 197 26.15 7.69 -11.02
N ILE A 198 26.58 6.90 -12.01
CA ILE A 198 27.56 7.32 -13.03
C ILE A 198 26.94 8.37 -13.97
N GLU A 199 25.70 8.18 -14.41
CA GLU A 199 25.01 9.14 -15.28
C GLU A 199 24.75 10.48 -14.57
N PHE A 200 24.59 10.46 -13.24
CA PHE A 200 24.34 11.67 -12.44
C PHE A 200 25.57 12.59 -12.31
N ILE A 201 26.78 12.03 -12.21
CA ILE A 201 28.01 12.84 -12.09
C ILE A 201 28.30 13.62 -13.39
N HIS A 202 27.76 13.17 -14.52
CA HIS A 202 28.02 13.75 -15.85
C HIS A 202 26.88 14.66 -16.38
N SER A 203 25.84 14.95 -15.59
CA SER A 203 24.63 15.69 -16.00
C SER A 203 24.42 17.02 -15.28
#